data_AF-A0A7C1FKG0-F1
#
_entry.id   AF-A0A7C1FKG0-F1
#
_cell.length_a   1.000
_cell.length_b   1.000
_cell.length_c   1.000
_cell.angle_alpha   90.00
_cell.angle_beta   90.00
_cell.angle_gamma   90.00
#
_symmetry.space_group_name_H-M   'P 1'
#
loop_
_entity.id
_entity.type
_entity.pdbx_description
1 polymer ?
#
loop_
_entity_poly.entity_id
_entity_poly.type
_entity_poly.pdbx_seq_one_letter_code
_entity_poly.pdbx_strand_id
1 'polypeptide(L)'
;MNMFDRRRFLQAALASLGAAGYGASVLAAQQDSPNGLPTRPLGKTGQRVSIIGLGGFHIGTCEEKEAIAIMHEAIDEGLTFFDNSWDYHMGGSEEKMGKAL
;
A
#
# COMPACT_ATOMS: atom_id res chain seq x y z
N MET A 1 1.31 27.21 -34.81
CA MET A 1 1.97 26.79 -33.56
C MET A 1 2.45 25.36 -33.77
N ASN A 2 3.75 25.12 -33.93
CA ASN A 2 4.26 23.76 -34.21
C ASN A 2 4.19 22.91 -32.94
N MET A 3 3.53 21.76 -33.03
CA MET A 3 3.21 20.88 -31.91
C MET A 3 4.47 20.30 -31.22
N PHE A 4 5.60 20.22 -31.91
CA PHE A 4 6.87 19.69 -31.38
C PHE A 4 8.07 20.52 -31.84
N ASP A 5 8.73 21.21 -30.91
CA ASP A 5 10.06 21.80 -31.10
C ASP A 5 11.14 20.99 -30.35
N ARG A 6 12.42 21.32 -30.57
CA ARG A 6 13.55 20.62 -29.92
C ARG A 6 13.44 20.62 -28.39
N ARG A 7 12.96 21.72 -27.81
CA ARG A 7 12.81 21.88 -26.36
C ARG A 7 11.77 20.91 -25.82
N ARG A 8 10.60 20.84 -26.47
CA ARG A 8 9.50 19.96 -26.10
C ARG A 8 9.87 18.49 -26.27
N PHE A 9 10.64 18.16 -27.32
CA PHE A 9 11.20 16.81 -27.51
C PHE A 9 12.15 16.43 -26.36
N LEU A 10 13.11 17.28 -26.02
CA LEU A 10 14.05 17.02 -24.92
C LEU A 10 13.32 16.89 -23.57
N GLN A 11 12.33 17.74 -23.31
CA GLN A 11 11.50 17.64 -22.10
C GLN A 11 10.73 16.33 -22.04
N ALA A 12 10.10 15.92 -23.15
CA ALA A 12 9.38 14.65 -23.23
C ALA A 12 10.32 13.46 -23.00
N ALA A 13 11.48 13.43 -23.66
CA ALA A 13 12.48 12.38 -23.50
C ALA A 13 12.99 12.26 -22.06
N LEU A 14 13.34 13.40 -21.42
CA LEU A 14 13.80 13.43 -20.03
C LEU A 14 12.70 12.96 -19.07
N ALA A 15 11.46 13.41 -19.27
CA ALA A 15 10.31 12.99 -18.47
C ALA A 15 10.06 11.48 -18.58
N SER A 16 10.13 10.92 -19.79
CA SER A 16 9.97 9.47 -20.01
C SER A 16 11.10 8.65 -19.38
N LEU A 17 12.35 9.10 -19.45
CA LEU A 17 13.48 8.44 -18.78
C LEU A 17 13.35 8.51 -17.25
N GLY A 18 12.94 9.66 -16.72
CA GLY A 18 12.68 9.83 -15.29
C GLY A 18 11.55 8.91 -14.79
N ALA A 19 10.44 8.83 -15.52
CA ALA A 19 9.32 7.94 -15.19
C ALA A 19 9.74 6.46 -15.24
N ALA A 20 10.49 6.04 -16.26
CA ALA A 20 10.98 4.67 -16.39
C ALA A 20 11.97 4.31 -15.27
N GLY A 21 12.92 5.19 -14.96
CA GLY A 21 13.90 4.99 -13.89
C GLY A 21 13.26 4.90 -12.50
N TYR A 22 12.24 5.73 -12.25
CA TYR A 22 11.48 5.67 -11.00
C TYR A 22 10.60 4.42 -10.89
N GLY A 23 9.93 4.02 -11.96
CA GLY A 23 9.16 2.76 -11.98
C GLY A 23 10.04 1.54 -11.72
N ALA A 24 11.22 1.49 -12.34
CA ALA A 24 12.18 0.41 -12.14
C ALA A 24 12.70 0.34 -10.69
N SER A 25 12.96 1.47 -10.04
CA SER A 25 13.42 1.48 -8.65
C SER A 25 12.35 1.03 -7.66
N VAL A 26 11.08 1.38 -7.90
CA VAL A 26 9.95 0.90 -7.09
C VAL A 26 9.78 -0.62 -7.21
N LEU A 27 9.90 -1.16 -8.43
CA LEU A 27 9.82 -2.61 -8.65
C LEU A 27 11.04 -3.34 -8.06
N ALA A 28 12.24 -2.76 -8.20
CA ALA A 28 13.46 -3.33 -7.61
C ALA A 28 13.47 -3.29 -6.07
N ALA A 29 12.72 -2.39 -5.45
CA ALA A 29 12.58 -2.31 -3.99
C ALA A 29 11.61 -3.36 -3.42
N GLN A 30 10.86 -4.05 -4.27
CA GLN A 30 10.00 -5.15 -3.85
C GLN A 30 10.86 -6.37 -3.47
N GLN A 31 10.55 -6.97 -2.33
CA GLN A 31 11.10 -8.27 -1.96
C GLN A 31 9.94 -9.21 -1.66
N ASP A 32 10.07 -10.45 -2.10
CA ASP A 32 9.12 -11.50 -1.75
C ASP A 32 9.12 -11.71 -0.23
N SER A 33 7.98 -12.10 0.33
CA SER A 33 7.90 -12.50 1.74
C SER A 33 7.72 -14.01 1.85
N PRO A 34 8.18 -14.63 2.95
CA PRO A 34 7.97 -16.06 3.18
C PRO A 34 6.49 -16.46 3.25
N ASN A 35 5.61 -15.53 3.63
CA ASN A 35 4.21 -15.79 3.92
C ASN A 35 3.28 -15.43 2.75
N GLY A 36 3.81 -15.03 1.60
CA GLY A 36 3.03 -14.78 0.39
C GLY A 36 3.18 -13.35 -0.12
N LEU A 37 2.59 -12.37 0.58
CA LEU A 37 2.54 -10.99 0.08
C LEU A 37 3.93 -10.34 0.02
N PRO A 38 4.39 -9.87 -1.15
CA PRO A 38 5.62 -9.11 -1.25
C PRO A 38 5.56 -7.84 -0.41
N THR A 39 6.72 -7.28 -0.14
CA THR A 39 6.91 -6.14 0.76
C THR A 39 7.73 -5.05 0.08
N ARG A 40 7.58 -3.79 0.52
CA ARG A 40 8.36 -2.63 0.06
C ARG A 40 8.65 -1.67 1.22
N PRO A 41 9.71 -0.83 1.14
CA PRO A 41 9.94 0.22 2.11
C PRO A 41 8.80 1.25 2.15
N LEU A 42 8.35 1.62 3.34
CA LEU A 42 7.38 2.68 3.55
C LEU A 42 8.07 4.05 3.40
N GLY A 43 8.05 4.58 2.18
CA GLY A 43 8.68 5.86 1.86
C GLY A 43 10.17 5.88 2.23
N LYS A 44 10.58 6.85 3.04
CA LYS A 44 11.97 7.00 3.51
C LYS A 44 12.24 6.41 4.90
N THR A 45 11.26 5.75 5.50
CA THR A 45 11.37 5.25 6.89
C THR A 45 12.30 4.05 7.02
N GLY A 46 12.54 3.32 5.93
CA GLY A 46 13.25 2.05 5.92
C GLY A 46 12.44 0.85 6.45
N GLN A 47 11.28 1.08 7.07
CA GLN A 47 10.39 0.01 7.50
C GLN A 47 9.78 -0.68 6.28
N ARG A 48 9.71 -2.01 6.32
CA ARG A 48 9.18 -2.80 5.21
C ARG A 48 7.78 -3.28 5.57
N VAL A 49 6.82 -2.97 4.70
CA VAL A 49 5.41 -3.33 4.85
C VAL A 49 4.94 -4.09 3.62
N SER A 50 3.85 -4.86 3.75
CA SER A 50 3.21 -5.53 2.61
C SER A 50 2.83 -4.52 1.52
N ILE A 51 2.91 -4.94 0.25
CA ILE A 51 2.57 -4.07 -0.89
C ILE A 51 1.07 -3.76 -1.00
N ILE A 52 0.25 -4.53 -0.28
CA ILE A 52 -1.19 -4.32 -0.09
C ILE A 52 -1.41 -4.01 1.39
N GLY A 53 -2.29 -3.04 1.67
CA GLY A 53 -2.76 -2.74 3.02
C GLY A 53 -4.25 -3.02 3.18
N LEU A 54 -4.68 -3.24 4.42
CA LEU A 54 -6.08 -3.46 4.78
C LEU A 54 -6.67 -2.20 5.40
N GLY A 55 -7.72 -1.66 4.78
CA GLY A 55 -8.38 -0.41 5.21
C GLY A 55 -9.36 -0.60 6.36
N GLY A 56 -9.13 0.06 7.49
CA GLY A 56 -9.92 -0.07 8.72
C GLY A 56 -11.36 0.42 8.60
N PHE A 57 -11.64 1.40 7.73
CA PHE A 57 -13.02 1.89 7.53
C PHE A 57 -13.95 0.77 7.05
N HIS A 58 -13.54 -0.04 6.08
CA HIS A 58 -14.37 -1.12 5.53
C HIS A 58 -14.48 -2.29 6.52
N ILE A 59 -13.40 -2.63 7.22
CA ILE A 59 -13.42 -3.63 8.30
C ILE A 59 -14.43 -3.26 9.39
N GLY A 60 -14.58 -1.97 9.69
CA GLY A 60 -15.60 -1.47 10.63
C GLY A 60 -17.05 -1.76 10.19
N THR A 61 -17.31 -1.89 8.88
CA THR A 61 -18.65 -2.18 8.34
C THR A 61 -19.06 -3.65 8.41
N CYS A 62 -18.09 -4.57 8.49
CA CYS A 62 -18.35 -6.00 8.60
C CYS A 62 -18.86 -6.39 9.98
N GLU A 63 -19.58 -7.51 10.09
CA GLU A 63 -19.86 -8.14 11.38
C GLU A 63 -18.55 -8.51 12.08
N GLU A 64 -18.47 -8.39 13.41
CA GLU A 64 -17.21 -8.50 14.15
C GLU A 64 -16.46 -9.81 13.88
N LYS A 65 -17.17 -10.94 13.86
CA LYS A 65 -16.56 -12.25 13.61
C LYS A 65 -15.96 -12.33 12.21
N GLU A 66 -16.61 -11.73 11.22
CA GLU A 66 -16.14 -11.71 9.84
C GLU A 66 -14.95 -10.75 9.69
N ALA A 67 -15.02 -9.57 10.31
CA ALA A 67 -13.92 -8.61 10.38
C ALA A 67 -12.64 -9.26 10.94
N ILE A 68 -12.76 -9.99 12.05
CA ILE A 68 -11.65 -10.72 12.68
C ILE A 68 -11.12 -11.81 11.74
N ALA A 69 -12.00 -12.60 11.12
CA ALA A 69 -11.58 -13.65 10.19
C ALA A 69 -10.82 -13.10 8.97
N ILE A 70 -11.28 -11.99 8.39
CA ILE A 70 -10.60 -11.31 7.28
C ILE A 70 -9.21 -10.83 7.70
N MET A 71 -9.09 -10.25 8.89
CA MET A 71 -7.79 -9.78 9.39
C MET A 71 -6.82 -10.93 9.65
N HIS A 72 -7.28 -12.05 10.21
CA HIS A 72 -6.44 -13.24 10.40
C HIS A 72 -5.96 -13.83 9.07
N GLU A 73 -6.86 -13.98 8.09
CA GLU A 73 -6.47 -14.45 6.75
C GLU A 73 -5.43 -13.52 6.11
N ALA A 74 -5.61 -12.20 6.24
CA ALA A 74 -4.65 -11.23 5.75
C ALA A 74 -3.27 -11.39 6.41
N ILE A 75 -3.23 -11.61 7.73
CA ILE A 75 -1.99 -11.85 8.48
C ILE A 75 -1.31 -13.13 8.02
N ASP A 76 -2.07 -14.21 7.83
CA ASP A 76 -1.57 -15.50 7.41
C ASP A 76 -0.94 -15.44 6.01
N GLU A 77 -1.50 -14.63 5.11
CA GLU A 77 -0.97 -14.32 3.77
C GLU A 77 0.16 -13.26 3.77
N GLY A 78 0.61 -12.81 4.95
CA GLY A 78 1.76 -11.92 5.12
C GLY A 78 1.45 -10.43 5.00
N LEU A 79 0.19 -10.01 5.15
CA LEU A 79 -0.19 -8.60 5.20
C LEU A 79 0.27 -7.98 6.54
N THR A 80 1.00 -6.87 6.46
CA THR A 80 1.57 -6.19 7.64
C THR A 80 1.17 -4.72 7.73
N PHE A 81 0.36 -4.22 6.79
CA PHE A 81 -0.07 -2.82 6.79
C PHE A 81 -1.57 -2.68 7.01
N PHE A 82 -1.95 -2.32 8.23
CA PHE A 82 -3.33 -2.05 8.63
C PHE A 82 -3.52 -0.54 8.81
N ASP A 83 -4.52 0.01 8.11
CA ASP A 83 -4.91 1.41 8.23
C ASP A 83 -6.06 1.54 9.24
N ASN A 84 -6.03 2.56 10.10
CA ASN A 84 -7.10 2.82 11.06
C ASN A 84 -7.19 4.30 11.45
N SER A 85 -8.30 4.69 12.07
CA SER A 85 -8.56 6.05 12.53
C SER A 85 -9.63 6.08 13.60
N TRP A 86 -9.46 6.96 14.59
CA TRP A 86 -10.45 7.24 15.65
C TRP A 86 -11.86 7.63 15.13
N ASP A 87 -11.93 8.19 13.92
CA ASP A 87 -13.17 8.67 13.31
C ASP A 87 -13.91 7.55 12.56
N TYR A 88 -13.25 6.40 12.35
CA TYR A 88 -13.86 5.26 11.67
C TYR A 88 -14.85 4.58 12.61
N HIS A 89 -16.15 4.77 12.29
CA HIS A 89 -17.28 4.25 13.05
C HIS A 89 -17.23 4.65 14.52
N MET A 90 -16.85 5.91 14.80
CA MET A 90 -16.73 6.46 16.16
C MET A 90 -15.81 5.61 17.06
N GLY A 91 -14.69 5.12 16.52
CA GLY A 91 -13.75 4.23 17.21
C GLY A 91 -14.05 2.73 17.06
N GLY A 92 -15.20 2.35 16.51
CA GLY A 92 -15.59 0.95 16.34
C GLY A 92 -14.65 0.13 15.45
N SER A 93 -13.99 0.77 14.46
CA SER A 93 -12.94 0.09 13.67
C SER A 93 -11.70 -0.22 14.49
N GLU A 94 -11.30 0.66 15.39
CA GLU A 94 -10.16 0.43 16.29
C GLU A 94 -10.47 -0.68 17.28
N GLU A 95 -11.68 -0.72 17.83
CA GLU A 95 -12.12 -1.80 18.73
C GLU A 95 -12.11 -3.17 18.04
N LYS A 96 -12.66 -3.28 16.83
CA LYS A 96 -12.67 -4.55 16.07
C LYS A 96 -11.25 -5.00 15.71
N MET A 97 -10.40 -4.07 15.27
CA MET A 97 -9.01 -4.36 14.93
C MET A 97 -8.20 -4.80 16.15
N GLY A 98 -8.39 -4.13 17.31
CA GLY A 98 -7.73 -4.50 18.57
C GLY A 98 -8.17 -5.85 19.13
N LYS A 99 -9.31 -6.40 18.68
CA LYS A 99 -9.72 -7.78 19.01
C LYS A 99 -9.05 -8.83 18.12
N ALA A 100 -8.57 -8.44 16.94
CA ALA A 100 -7.97 -9.35 15.96
C ALA A 100 -6.43 -9.43 16.06
N LEU A 101 -5.78 -8.38 16.57
CA LEU A 101 -4.31 -8.26 16.71
C LEU A 101 -3.87 -8.52 18.16
#